data_AF-A0A0G0JYQ0-F1
#
_entry.id   AF-A0A0G0JYQ0-F1
#
_cell.length_a   1.000
_cell.length_b   1.000
_cell.length_c   1.000
_cell.angle_alpha   90.00
_cell.angle_beta   90.00
_cell.angle_gamma   90.00
#
_symmetry.space_group_name_H-M   'P 1'
#
loop_
_entity.id
_entity.type
_entity.pdbx_description
1 polymer ?
#
loop_
_entity_poly.entity_id
_entity_poly.type
_entity_poly.pdbx_seq_one_letter_code
_entity_poly.pdbx_strand_id
1 'polypeptide(L)'
;MFFIIPAMFTALAAFFNMQTSIVLIASFFIIKKLVFGGIFLTCGLPTLAGAATFALIQNDASNSDKYFSIVLRLLLPLTCMLLFIFHPIAGSAFLYSFYWFIPMILYFVKSKNVFIASLSSTFVAHAVGSILYLYSTNMADSQWLALIPVVAFERFVAAFGIALFYVTIKGIVVLCVNKYLRN
;
A
#
# COMPACT_ATOMS: atom_id res chain seq x y z
N MET A 1 4.99 7.00 -15.11
CA MET A 1 3.54 7.32 -15.14
C MET A 1 2.70 6.38 -14.27
N PHE A 2 3.05 5.10 -14.12
CA PHE A 2 2.27 4.09 -13.38
C PHE A 2 2.17 4.27 -11.85
N PHE A 3 2.97 5.14 -11.22
CA PHE A 3 3.00 5.27 -9.74
C PHE A 3 2.12 6.37 -9.15
N ILE A 4 1.78 7.41 -9.92
CA ILE A 4 1.13 8.61 -9.39
C ILE A 4 -0.31 8.30 -8.98
N ILE A 5 -1.08 7.66 -9.87
CA ILE A 5 -2.50 7.37 -9.63
C ILE A 5 -2.69 6.44 -8.42
N PRO A 6 -2.00 5.29 -8.31
CA PRO A 6 -2.11 4.42 -7.12
C PRO A 6 -1.69 5.11 -5.81
N ALA A 7 -0.64 5.95 -5.86
CA ALA A 7 -0.20 6.73 -4.70
C ALA A 7 -1.27 7.74 -4.24
N MET A 8 -1.93 8.41 -5.18
CA MET A 8 -3.04 9.33 -4.88
C MET A 8 -4.23 8.60 -4.23
N PHE A 9 -4.64 7.44 -4.77
CA PHE A 9 -5.71 6.64 -4.15
C PHE A 9 -5.36 6.18 -2.74
N THR A 10 -4.10 5.81 -2.52
CA THR A 10 -3.60 5.44 -1.20
C THR A 10 -3.71 6.59 -0.20
N ALA A 11 -3.33 7.80 -0.61
CA ALA A 11 -3.43 8.98 0.24
C ALA A 11 -4.88 9.42 0.47
N LEU A 12 -5.74 9.31 -0.55
CA LEU A 12 -7.17 9.66 -0.46
C LEU A 12 -7.93 8.78 0.54
N ALA A 13 -7.51 7.54 0.73
CA ALA A 13 -8.15 6.62 1.66
C ALA A 13 -8.13 7.09 3.13
N ALA A 14 -7.23 8.00 3.50
CA ALA A 14 -7.17 8.56 4.84
C ALA A 14 -8.20 9.69 5.10
N PHE A 15 -8.97 10.11 4.10
CA PHE A 15 -10.03 11.12 4.26
C PHE A 15 -11.41 10.53 4.46
N PHE A 16 -11.55 9.22 4.25
CA PHE A 16 -12.78 8.49 4.50
C PHE A 16 -12.57 7.47 5.62
N ASN A 17 -13.67 7.00 6.21
CA ASN A 17 -13.57 5.87 7.13
C ASN A 17 -13.12 4.62 6.35
N MET A 18 -12.52 3.65 7.04
CA MET A 18 -11.90 2.49 6.38
C MET A 18 -12.87 1.73 5.46
N GLN A 19 -14.12 1.53 5.90
CA GLN A 19 -15.14 0.81 5.15
C GLN A 19 -15.47 1.54 3.83
N THR A 20 -15.66 2.85 3.89
CA THR A 20 -15.95 3.67 2.72
C THR A 20 -14.75 3.76 1.77
N SER A 21 -13.52 3.87 2.29
CA SER A 21 -12.30 3.81 1.48
C SER A 21 -12.19 2.49 0.71
N ILE A 22 -12.45 1.37 1.38
CA ILE A 22 -12.42 0.03 0.74
C ILE A 22 -13.47 -0.05 -0.36
N VAL A 23 -14.70 0.37 -0.08
CA VAL A 23 -15.79 0.34 -1.07
C VAL A 23 -15.44 1.21 -2.28
N LEU A 24 -15.03 2.47 -2.08
CA LEU A 24 -14.70 3.39 -3.18
C LEU A 24 -13.59 2.85 -4.06
N ILE A 25 -12.54 2.30 -3.45
CA ILE A 25 -11.39 1.75 -4.17
C ILE A 25 -11.81 0.47 -4.93
N ALA A 26 -12.56 -0.43 -4.29
CA ALA A 26 -13.07 -1.64 -4.93
C ALA A 26 -14.00 -1.29 -6.11
N SER A 27 -14.93 -0.35 -5.93
CA SER A 27 -15.83 0.15 -6.98
C SER A 27 -15.05 0.73 -8.15
N PHE A 28 -14.03 1.55 -7.91
CA PHE A 28 -13.19 2.10 -8.97
C PHE A 28 -12.50 1.00 -9.79
N PHE A 29 -11.99 -0.05 -9.14
CA PHE A 29 -11.33 -1.16 -9.85
C PHE A 29 -12.30 -2.09 -10.59
N ILE A 30 -13.52 -2.27 -10.07
CA ILE A 30 -14.60 -2.97 -10.78
C ILE A 30 -14.98 -2.20 -12.04
N ILE A 31 -15.20 -0.88 -11.94
CA ILE A 31 -15.50 -0.02 -13.09
C ILE A 31 -14.34 -0.06 -14.09
N LYS A 32 -13.09 0.02 -13.63
CA LYS A 32 -11.92 -0.06 -14.52
C LYS A 32 -11.88 -1.37 -15.32
N LYS A 33 -12.19 -2.52 -14.69
CA LYS A 33 -12.29 -3.81 -15.36
C LYS A 33 -13.41 -3.80 -16.42
N LEU A 34 -14.60 -3.31 -16.04
CA LEU A 34 -15.77 -3.32 -16.90
C LEU A 34 -15.64 -2.37 -18.10
N VAL A 35 -15.01 -1.21 -17.92
CA VAL A 35 -14.92 -0.16 -18.96
C VAL A 35 -13.68 -0.32 -19.84
N PHE A 36 -12.54 -0.71 -19.26
CA PHE A 36 -11.25 -0.69 -19.98
C PHE A 36 -10.65 -2.08 -20.21
N GLY A 37 -11.36 -3.16 -19.87
CA GLY A 37 -10.91 -4.54 -20.12
C GLY A 37 -9.66 -4.98 -19.36
N GLY A 38 -9.21 -4.19 -18.36
CA GLY A 38 -7.99 -4.48 -17.60
C GLY A 38 -8.14 -5.63 -16.61
N ILE A 39 -7.06 -6.41 -16.39
CA ILE A 39 -7.01 -7.49 -15.40
C ILE A 39 -7.13 -6.90 -13.98
N PHE A 40 -8.15 -7.34 -13.23
CA PHE A 40 -8.44 -6.87 -11.86
C PHE A 40 -7.26 -7.09 -10.88
N LEU A 41 -6.51 -8.17 -11.09
CA LEU A 41 -5.47 -8.66 -10.18
C LEU A 41 -4.26 -7.72 -10.09
N THR A 42 -3.74 -7.19 -11.20
CA THR A 42 -2.43 -6.51 -11.18
C THR A 42 -2.49 -5.03 -10.82
N CYS A 43 -3.68 -4.42 -10.73
CA CYS A 43 -3.80 -2.97 -10.45
C CYS A 43 -4.67 -2.63 -9.23
N GLY A 44 -5.51 -3.55 -8.74
CA GLY A 44 -6.50 -3.27 -7.70
C GLY A 44 -6.09 -3.66 -6.29
N LEU A 45 -5.75 -4.93 -6.10
CA LEU A 45 -5.49 -5.51 -4.77
C LEU A 45 -4.26 -4.90 -4.08
N PRO A 46 -3.10 -4.67 -4.75
CA PRO A 46 -1.97 -3.99 -4.13
C PRO A 46 -2.33 -2.59 -3.64
N THR A 47 -3.03 -1.81 -4.49
CA THR A 47 -3.48 -0.45 -4.17
C THR A 47 -4.46 -0.46 -3.01
N LEU A 48 -5.41 -1.39 -2.99
CA LEU A 48 -6.37 -1.54 -1.89
C LEU A 48 -5.66 -1.87 -0.57
N ALA A 49 -4.71 -2.79 -0.57
CA ALA A 49 -3.95 -3.17 0.62
C ALA A 49 -3.12 -2.00 1.17
N GLY A 50 -2.45 -1.25 0.28
CA GLY A 50 -1.72 -0.03 0.65
C GLY A 50 -2.66 1.05 1.18
N ALA A 51 -3.75 1.33 0.49
CA ALA A 51 -4.74 2.34 0.87
C ALA A 51 -5.39 2.03 2.22
N ALA A 52 -5.81 0.78 2.43
CA ALA A 52 -6.36 0.34 3.71
C ALA A 52 -5.33 0.46 4.84
N THR A 53 -4.08 0.06 4.59
CA THR A 53 -2.97 0.23 5.56
C THR A 53 -2.76 1.69 5.92
N PHE A 54 -2.74 2.60 4.94
CA PHE A 54 -2.52 4.02 5.18
C PHE A 54 -3.69 4.64 5.96
N ALA A 55 -4.93 4.34 5.55
CA ALA A 55 -6.14 4.81 6.23
C ALA A 55 -6.19 4.36 7.70
N LEU A 56 -5.85 3.10 7.99
CA LEU A 56 -5.81 2.57 9.36
C LEU A 56 -4.78 3.25 10.26
N ILE A 57 -3.64 3.67 9.70
CA ILE A 57 -2.59 4.32 10.48
C ILE A 57 -2.95 5.79 10.73
N GLN A 58 -3.61 6.45 9.79
CA GLN A 58 -3.96 7.86 9.89
C GLN A 58 -5.27 8.13 10.64
N ASN A 59 -6.24 7.23 10.54
CA ASN A 59 -7.49 7.34 11.27
C ASN A 59 -7.30 6.82 12.70
N ASP A 60 -7.80 7.54 13.71
CA ASP A 60 -7.68 7.11 15.11
C ASP A 60 -8.39 5.77 15.32
N ALA A 61 -7.64 4.80 15.87
CA ALA A 61 -7.99 3.38 15.82
C ALA A 61 -9.11 3.00 16.81
N SER A 62 -10.20 2.44 16.27
CA SER A 62 -11.15 1.61 17.02
C SER A 62 -10.53 0.25 17.36
N ASN A 63 -11.11 -0.50 18.31
CA ASN A 63 -10.67 -1.86 18.65
C ASN A 63 -10.70 -2.81 17.44
N SER A 64 -11.68 -2.64 16.53
CA SER A 64 -11.74 -3.40 15.27
C SER A 64 -10.54 -3.10 14.36
N ASP A 65 -10.08 -1.85 14.33
CA ASP A 65 -8.98 -1.40 13.48
C ASP A 65 -7.64 -1.98 13.93
N LYS A 66 -7.50 -2.30 15.23
CA LYS A 66 -6.30 -2.93 15.77
C LYS A 66 -6.08 -4.34 15.21
N TYR A 67 -7.12 -5.18 15.21
CA TYR A 67 -7.02 -6.53 14.64
C TYR A 67 -6.73 -6.48 13.15
N PHE A 68 -7.38 -5.58 12.43
CA PHE A 68 -7.18 -5.44 11.00
C PHE A 68 -5.79 -4.87 10.66
N SER A 69 -5.23 -4.00 11.51
CA SER A 69 -3.84 -3.53 11.41
C SER A 69 -2.83 -4.68 11.56
N ILE A 70 -3.07 -5.61 12.50
CA ILE A 70 -2.25 -6.82 12.65
C ILE A 70 -2.32 -7.66 11.37
N VAL A 71 -3.51 -7.87 10.83
CA VAL A 71 -3.70 -8.64 9.59
C VAL A 71 -2.92 -8.01 8.44
N LEU A 72 -3.10 -6.71 8.18
CA LEU A 72 -2.49 -6.06 7.02
C LEU A 72 -0.99 -5.81 7.14
N ARG A 73 -0.46 -5.58 8.34
CA ARG A 73 0.93 -5.14 8.52
C ARG A 73 1.85 -6.24 9.05
N LEU A 74 1.29 -7.30 9.62
CA LEU A 74 2.04 -8.46 10.11
C LEU A 74 1.71 -9.72 9.30
N LEU A 75 0.47 -10.19 9.36
CA LEU A 75 0.10 -11.51 8.83
C LEU A 75 0.15 -11.55 7.30
N LEU A 76 -0.32 -10.48 6.64
CA LEU A 76 -0.33 -10.40 5.19
C LEU A 76 1.10 -10.34 4.60
N PRO A 77 2.00 -9.44 5.03
CA PRO A 77 3.40 -9.44 4.59
C PRO A 77 4.13 -10.75 4.90
N LEU A 78 3.87 -11.36 6.06
CA LEU A 78 4.44 -12.66 6.43
C LEU A 78 3.93 -13.78 5.50
N THR A 79 2.63 -13.79 5.19
CA THR A 79 2.06 -14.78 4.27
C THR A 79 2.66 -14.61 2.87
N CYS A 80 2.80 -13.37 2.39
CA CYS A 80 3.51 -13.09 1.15
C CYS A 80 4.95 -13.61 1.19
N MET A 81 5.68 -13.35 2.27
CA MET A 81 7.05 -13.84 2.49
C MET A 81 7.15 -15.36 2.32
N LEU A 82 6.28 -16.10 3.00
CA LEU A 82 6.27 -17.56 2.93
C LEU A 82 5.95 -18.04 1.51
N LEU A 83 4.93 -17.46 0.85
CA LEU A 83 4.57 -17.83 -0.52
C LEU A 83 5.73 -17.59 -1.51
N PHE A 84 6.48 -16.50 -1.36
CA PHE A 84 7.63 -16.20 -2.21
C PHE A 84 8.78 -17.18 -1.97
N ILE A 85 9.11 -17.45 -0.70
CA ILE A 85 10.22 -18.33 -0.31
C ILE A 85 9.96 -19.77 -0.74
N PHE A 86 8.73 -20.27 -0.61
CA PHE A 86 8.38 -21.64 -0.99
C PHE A 86 8.14 -21.82 -2.50
N HIS A 87 8.17 -20.76 -3.29
CA HIS A 87 8.04 -20.86 -4.74
C HIS A 87 9.36 -21.37 -5.36
N PRO A 88 9.33 -22.37 -6.26
CA PRO A 88 10.54 -23.06 -6.74
C PRO A 88 11.55 -22.12 -7.43
N ILE A 89 11.07 -21.11 -8.15
CA ILE A 89 11.92 -20.11 -8.84
C ILE A 89 12.30 -18.96 -7.90
N ALA A 90 11.32 -18.27 -7.31
CA ALA A 90 11.58 -17.10 -6.47
C ALA A 90 12.26 -17.41 -5.13
N GLY A 91 12.19 -18.65 -4.65
CA GLY A 91 12.84 -19.08 -3.41
C GLY A 91 14.37 -18.90 -3.43
N SER A 92 15.02 -19.03 -4.60
CA SER A 92 16.46 -18.74 -4.71
C SER A 92 16.78 -17.24 -4.58
N ALA A 93 15.80 -16.37 -4.77
CA ALA A 93 15.89 -14.92 -4.58
C ALA A 93 15.24 -14.44 -3.28
N PHE A 94 15.18 -15.29 -2.23
CA PHE A 94 14.48 -14.99 -0.98
C PHE A 94 14.83 -13.65 -0.34
N LEU A 95 16.05 -13.12 -0.52
CA LEU A 95 16.47 -11.80 -0.04
C LEU A 95 15.55 -10.67 -0.52
N TYR A 96 14.92 -10.82 -1.70
CA TYR A 96 13.93 -9.88 -2.20
C TYR A 96 12.73 -9.70 -1.25
N SER A 97 12.32 -10.78 -0.58
CA SER A 97 11.19 -10.77 0.35
C SER A 97 11.48 -10.00 1.65
N PHE A 98 12.74 -9.69 1.97
CA PHE A 98 13.11 -9.00 3.22
C PHE A 98 12.57 -7.57 3.31
N TYR A 99 12.21 -6.96 2.18
CA TYR A 99 11.45 -5.72 2.18
C TYR A 99 10.15 -5.80 3.00
N TRP A 100 9.57 -6.98 3.12
CA TRP A 100 8.30 -7.17 3.83
C TRP A 100 8.47 -7.23 5.35
N PHE A 101 9.70 -7.30 5.87
CA PHE A 101 9.97 -6.99 7.27
C PHE A 101 9.77 -5.52 7.61
N ILE A 102 9.89 -4.60 6.65
CA ILE A 102 9.74 -3.16 6.90
C ILE A 102 8.35 -2.83 7.48
N PRO A 103 7.21 -3.17 6.85
CA PRO A 103 5.90 -2.88 7.43
C PRO A 103 5.68 -3.60 8.77
N MET A 104 6.29 -4.78 8.97
CA MET A 104 6.23 -5.52 10.22
C MET A 104 6.98 -4.80 11.36
N ILE A 105 8.19 -4.32 11.10
CA ILE A 105 8.97 -3.56 12.07
C ILE A 105 8.27 -2.23 12.37
N LEU A 106 7.79 -1.53 11.34
CA LEU A 106 7.07 -0.26 11.50
C LEU A 106 5.75 -0.40 12.27
N TYR A 107 5.16 -1.60 12.36
CA TYR A 107 4.03 -1.87 13.23
C TYR A 107 4.35 -1.62 14.70
N PHE A 108 5.54 -2.04 15.15
CA PHE A 108 5.97 -1.90 16.54
C PHE A 108 6.45 -0.49 16.90
N VAL A 109 6.87 0.30 15.91
CA VAL A 109 7.31 1.70 16.12
C VAL A 109 6.16 2.62 16.56
N LYS A 110 4.88 2.27 16.28
CA LYS A 110 3.67 3.02 16.67
C LYS A 110 3.71 4.52 16.35
N SER A 111 4.40 4.92 15.27
CA SER A 111 4.50 6.33 14.90
C SER A 111 3.27 6.81 14.12
N LYS A 112 2.75 7.99 14.47
CA LYS A 112 1.75 8.73 13.68
C LYS A 112 2.38 9.58 12.56
N ASN A 113 3.70 9.46 12.33
CA ASN A 113 4.36 10.18 11.27
C ASN A 113 3.81 9.75 9.89
N VAL A 114 3.37 10.73 9.09
CA VAL A 114 2.75 10.49 7.78
C VAL A 114 3.68 9.72 6.85
N PHE A 115 4.96 10.06 6.82
CA PHE A 115 5.93 9.36 5.98
C PHE A 115 6.13 7.90 6.39
N ILE A 116 6.18 7.61 7.70
CA ILE A 116 6.26 6.24 8.21
C ILE A 116 5.01 5.44 7.83
N ALA A 117 3.83 6.05 7.92
CA ALA A 117 2.58 5.43 7.48
C ALA A 117 2.59 5.15 5.97
N SER A 118 3.03 6.12 5.16
CA SER A 118 3.19 5.97 3.72
C SER A 118 4.16 4.86 3.37
N LEU A 119 5.30 4.78 4.05
CA LEU A 119 6.31 3.74 3.82
C LEU A 119 5.78 2.35 4.17
N SER A 120 5.08 2.22 5.31
CA SER A 120 4.42 0.95 5.68
C SER A 120 3.40 0.55 4.61
N SER A 121 2.61 1.50 4.11
CA SER A 121 1.59 1.27 3.10
C SER A 121 2.17 0.81 1.76
N THR A 122 3.26 1.44 1.28
CA THR A 122 3.86 1.10 -0.01
C THR A 122 4.51 -0.28 0.00
N PHE A 123 5.08 -0.72 1.13
CA PHE A 123 5.63 -2.06 1.28
C PHE A 123 4.56 -3.15 1.45
N VAL A 124 3.42 -2.86 2.08
CA VAL A 124 2.26 -3.80 2.09
C VAL A 124 1.72 -3.97 0.67
N ALA A 125 1.53 -2.87 -0.07
CA ALA A 125 1.13 -2.93 -1.48
C ALA A 125 2.14 -3.72 -2.32
N HIS A 126 3.43 -3.51 -2.09
CA HIS A 126 4.50 -4.23 -2.79
C HIS A 126 4.51 -5.73 -2.49
N ALA A 127 4.29 -6.15 -1.24
CA ALA A 127 4.17 -7.56 -0.89
C ALA A 127 3.06 -8.25 -1.68
N VAL A 128 1.85 -7.68 -1.66
CA VAL A 128 0.69 -8.21 -2.40
C VAL A 128 0.97 -8.21 -3.91
N GLY A 129 1.49 -7.11 -4.44
CA GLY A 129 1.81 -6.98 -5.86
C GLY A 129 2.85 -7.98 -6.34
N SER A 130 3.88 -8.24 -5.53
CA SER A 130 4.97 -9.17 -5.86
C SER A 130 4.46 -10.61 -5.95
N ILE A 131 3.58 -11.03 -5.03
CA ILE A 131 3.00 -12.39 -5.08
C ILE A 131 2.06 -12.55 -6.26
N LEU A 132 1.23 -11.54 -6.53
CA LEU A 132 0.37 -11.59 -7.72
C LEU A 132 1.20 -11.63 -9.00
N TYR A 133 2.31 -10.89 -9.07
CA TYR A 133 3.22 -10.92 -10.21
C TYR A 133 3.93 -12.27 -10.34
N LEU A 134 4.41 -12.83 -9.23
CA LEU A 134 5.07 -14.13 -9.16
C LEU A 134 4.20 -15.26 -9.74
N TYR A 135 2.91 -15.29 -9.41
CA TYR A 135 2.00 -16.34 -9.90
C TYR A 135 1.33 -16.00 -11.25
N SER A 136 1.55 -14.81 -11.80
CA SER A 136 1.00 -14.43 -13.11
C SER A 136 2.05 -14.30 -14.21
N THR A 137 3.34 -14.35 -13.86
CA THR A 137 4.44 -14.18 -14.80
C THR A 137 5.59 -15.12 -14.47
N ASN A 138 6.36 -15.51 -15.48
CA ASN A 138 7.53 -16.38 -15.31
C ASN A 138 8.81 -15.52 -15.30
N MET A 139 9.04 -14.81 -14.20
CA MET A 139 10.26 -14.02 -13.98
C MET A 139 11.37 -14.89 -13.38
N ALA A 140 12.58 -14.81 -13.95
CA ALA A 140 13.76 -15.50 -13.43
C ALA A 140 14.24 -14.92 -12.09
N ASP A 141 14.90 -15.75 -11.29
CA ASP A 141 15.45 -15.38 -9.98
C ASP A 141 16.45 -14.21 -10.04
N SER A 142 17.33 -14.20 -11.04
CA SER A 142 18.26 -13.09 -11.30
C SER A 142 17.53 -11.75 -11.50
N GLN A 143 16.34 -11.75 -12.09
CA GLN A 143 15.54 -10.55 -12.30
C GLN A 143 14.93 -10.07 -10.97
N TRP A 144 14.49 -10.98 -10.10
CA TRP A 144 14.04 -10.63 -8.75
C TRP A 144 15.16 -9.98 -7.93
N LEU A 145 16.37 -10.52 -8.00
CA LEU A 145 17.54 -9.93 -7.33
C LEU A 145 17.90 -8.55 -7.90
N ALA A 146 17.85 -8.38 -9.23
CA ALA A 146 18.10 -7.10 -9.88
C ALA A 146 17.08 -6.02 -9.51
N LEU A 147 15.86 -6.40 -9.14
CA LEU A 147 14.83 -5.47 -8.69
C LEU A 147 15.08 -4.91 -7.28
N ILE A 148 15.98 -5.49 -6.48
CA ILE A 148 16.22 -5.04 -5.09
C ILE A 148 16.49 -3.52 -5.02
N PRO A 149 17.50 -2.94 -5.70
CA PRO A 149 17.75 -1.50 -5.63
C PRO A 149 16.61 -0.67 -6.22
N VAL A 150 15.95 -1.18 -7.26
CA VAL A 150 14.83 -0.50 -7.94
C VAL A 150 13.64 -0.36 -6.99
N VAL A 151 13.29 -1.45 -6.29
CA VAL A 151 12.18 -1.48 -5.33
C VAL A 151 12.44 -0.50 -4.20
N ALA A 152 13.64 -0.47 -3.62
CA ALA A 152 13.97 0.51 -2.59
C ALA A 152 13.65 1.93 -3.09
N PHE A 153 14.24 2.33 -4.22
CA PHE A 153 14.04 3.67 -4.77
C PHE A 153 12.56 3.97 -5.03
N GLU A 154 11.85 3.08 -5.73
CA GLU A 154 10.43 3.27 -6.04
C GLU A 154 9.56 3.38 -4.78
N ARG A 155 9.83 2.57 -3.75
CA ARG A 155 9.03 2.59 -2.52
C ARG A 155 9.25 3.87 -1.72
N PHE A 156 10.49 4.39 -1.70
CA PHE A 156 10.79 5.68 -1.09
C PHE A 156 10.12 6.84 -1.83
N VAL A 157 10.22 6.87 -3.17
CA VAL A 157 9.57 7.90 -3.99
C VAL A 157 8.04 7.83 -3.84
N ALA A 158 7.46 6.64 -3.86
CA ALA A 158 6.02 6.45 -3.65
C ALA A 158 5.59 6.91 -2.24
N ALA A 159 6.35 6.57 -1.20
CA ALA A 159 6.05 6.98 0.17
C ALA A 159 6.09 8.52 0.32
N PHE A 160 7.08 9.16 -0.30
CA PHE A 160 7.18 10.62 -0.35
C PHE A 160 5.98 11.23 -1.08
N GLY A 161 5.61 10.68 -2.24
CA GLY A 161 4.44 11.14 -3.00
C GLY A 161 3.13 11.05 -2.22
N ILE A 162 2.88 9.92 -1.55
CA ILE A 162 1.71 9.73 -0.68
C ILE A 162 1.71 10.75 0.45
N ALA A 163 2.86 10.93 1.12
CA ALA A 163 2.96 11.84 2.26
C ALA A 163 2.74 13.31 1.85
N LEU A 164 3.40 13.75 0.77
CA LEU A 164 3.25 15.10 0.23
C LEU A 164 1.80 15.38 -0.17
N PHE A 165 1.17 14.43 -0.88
CA PHE A 165 -0.21 14.57 -1.32
C PHE A 165 -1.17 14.65 -0.13
N TYR A 166 -1.05 13.73 0.83
CA TYR A 166 -1.91 13.72 2.03
C TYR A 166 -1.81 15.04 2.81
N VAL A 167 -0.59 15.52 3.09
CA VAL A 167 -0.37 16.78 3.82
C VAL A 167 -0.95 17.97 3.06
N THR A 168 -0.77 18.01 1.74
CA THR A 168 -1.29 19.09 0.89
C THR A 168 -2.82 19.14 0.94
N ILE A 169 -3.49 18.01 0.69
CA ILE A 169 -4.97 17.96 0.70
C ILE A 169 -5.51 18.26 2.10
N LYS A 170 -4.89 17.72 3.15
CA LYS A 170 -5.29 18.00 4.53
C LYS A 170 -5.17 19.50 4.86
N GLY A 171 -4.08 20.14 4.44
CA GLY A 171 -3.89 21.58 4.60
C GLY A 171 -4.97 22.40 3.89
N ILE A 172 -5.30 22.06 2.64
CA ILE A 172 -6.36 22.72 1.88
C ILE A 172 -7.71 22.57 2.58
N VAL A 173 -8.07 21.37 3.04
CA VAL A 173 -9.33 21.13 3.75
C VAL A 173 -9.42 21.98 5.02
N VAL A 174 -8.37 22.03 5.83
CA VAL A 174 -8.32 22.84 7.05
C VAL A 174 -8.50 24.33 6.74
N LEU A 175 -7.83 24.84 5.70
CA LEU A 175 -7.98 26.24 5.28
C LEU A 175 -9.41 26.56 4.82
N CYS A 176 -10.03 25.67 4.04
CA CYS A 176 -11.41 25.83 3.59
C CYS A 176 -12.41 25.82 4.75
N VAL A 177 -12.28 24.86 5.68
CA VAL A 177 -13.15 24.76 6.86
C VAL A 177 -12.99 25.98 7.76
N ASN A 178 -11.76 26.41 8.04
CA ASN A 178 -11.51 27.60 8.85
C ASN A 178 -12.07 28.88 8.22
N LYS A 179 -12.05 28.99 6.89
CA LYS A 179 -12.68 30.11 6.18
C LYS A 179 -14.20 30.07 6.31
N TYR A 180 -14.81 28.88 6.21
CA TYR A 180 -16.26 28.72 6.36
C TYR A 180 -16.73 29.05 7.79
N LEU A 181 -16.03 28.57 8.82
CA LEU A 181 -16.39 28.81 10.23
C LEU A 181 -16.20 30.26 10.71
N ARG A 182 -15.50 31.11 9.94
CA ARG A 182 -15.30 32.53 10.24
C ARG A 182 -16.37 33.44 9.62
N ASN A 183 -17.17 32.94 8.69
CA ASN A 183 -18.28 33.65 8.06
C ASN A 183 -19.60 33.25 8.70
#